data_AF-A0A381VWZ1-F1
#
_entry.id   AF-A0A381VWZ1-F1
#
_cell.length_a   1.000
_cell.length_b   1.000
_cell.length_c   1.000
_cell.angle_alpha   90.00
_cell.angle_beta   90.00
_cell.angle_gamma   90.00
#
_symmetry.space_group_name_H-M   'P 1'
#
loop_
_entity.id
_entity.type
_entity.pdbx_description
1 polymer ?
#
loop_
_entity_poly.entity_id
_entity_poly.type
_entity_poly.pdbx_seq_one_letter_code
_entity_poly.pdbx_strand_id
1 'polypeptide(L)'
;MTHFHCDLAYDTLIGMIRNGQHYLDSLRDGRSVFLDGQVVDDVTTHPAFAQAAKSVAKLYDYQCEPEHIELMTFESPTSGERVSRCWELPRSYEQLVTRRLALTSWAELTCGMMGRSPDHVASVLGGLVMGIDLFKQYDENRAAALLDYYD
;
A
#
# COMPACT_ATOMS: atom_id res chain seq x y z
N MET A 1 -4.64 34.25 8.44
CA MET A 1 -4.19 33.35 9.53
C MET A 1 -4.86 31.97 9.48
N THR A 2 -5.39 31.54 8.33
CA THR A 2 -6.10 30.25 8.18
C THR A 2 -5.32 29.19 7.39
N HIS A 3 -4.15 29.52 6.80
CA HIS A 3 -3.34 28.54 6.05
C HIS A 3 -2.45 27.66 6.94
N PHE A 4 -1.90 28.19 8.03
CA PHE A 4 -0.96 27.45 8.90
C PHE A 4 -1.57 26.24 9.64
N HIS A 5 -2.89 26.22 9.88
CA HIS A 5 -3.54 25.12 10.62
C HIS A 5 -3.90 23.93 9.71
N CYS A 6 -4.12 24.19 8.41
CA CYS A 6 -4.34 23.16 7.40
C CYS A 6 -3.05 22.40 7.12
N ASP A 7 -1.92 23.11 7.05
CA ASP A 7 -0.60 22.54 6.72
C ASP A 7 -0.08 21.61 7.84
N LEU A 8 -0.29 21.93 9.12
CA LEU A 8 0.13 21.06 10.25
C LEU A 8 -0.68 19.76 10.35
N ALA A 9 -2.00 19.82 10.11
CA ALA A 9 -2.83 18.61 10.07
C ALA A 9 -2.51 17.75 8.85
N TYR A 10 -2.21 18.39 7.72
CA TYR A 10 -1.80 17.75 6.48
C TYR A 10 -0.42 17.08 6.60
N ASP A 11 0.57 17.74 7.19
CA ASP A 11 1.89 17.17 7.48
C ASP A 11 1.82 16.00 8.47
N THR A 12 0.92 16.08 9.46
CA THR A 12 0.69 14.97 10.41
C THR A 12 0.01 13.78 9.74
N LEU A 13 -0.96 14.02 8.84
CA LEU A 13 -1.62 12.99 8.02
C LEU A 13 -0.64 12.30 7.07
N ILE A 14 0.25 13.05 6.40
CA ILE A 14 1.33 12.50 5.58
C ILE A 14 2.31 11.68 6.41
N GLY A 15 2.56 12.08 7.66
CA GLY A 15 3.41 11.34 8.60
C GLY A 15 2.89 9.92 8.90
N MET A 16 1.58 9.68 8.78
CA MET A 16 0.94 8.39 9.07
C MET A 16 0.82 7.49 7.82
N ILE A 17 0.67 8.07 6.63
CA ILE A 17 0.61 7.32 5.38
C ILE A 17 2.02 6.97 4.91
N ARG A 18 2.27 5.71 4.55
CA ARG A 18 3.59 5.27 4.07
C ARG A 18 3.97 6.03 2.79
N ASN A 19 5.02 6.85 2.85
CA ASN A 19 5.65 7.49 1.70
C ASN A 19 6.81 6.66 1.14
N GLY A 20 7.44 7.13 0.07
CA GLY A 20 8.54 6.45 -0.60
C GLY A 20 9.76 6.27 0.29
N GLN A 21 10.08 7.25 1.15
CA GLN A 21 11.21 7.15 2.08
C GLN A 21 10.96 6.07 3.15
N HIS A 22 9.76 6.04 3.76
CA HIS A 22 9.35 4.97 4.67
C HIS A 22 9.45 3.59 4.00
N TYR A 23 9.08 3.48 2.71
CA TYR A 23 9.27 2.26 1.95
C TYR A 23 10.75 1.89 1.77
N LEU A 24 11.60 2.81 1.32
CA LEU A 24 13.03 2.51 1.11
C LEU A 24 13.73 2.14 2.43
N ASP A 25 13.45 2.84 3.52
CA ASP A 25 14.05 2.54 4.82
C ASP A 25 13.61 1.18 5.35
N SER A 26 12.36 0.78 5.12
CA SER A 26 11.88 -0.55 5.51
C SER A 26 12.55 -1.71 4.77
N LEU A 27 13.22 -1.45 3.64
CA LEU A 27 13.96 -2.48 2.90
C LEU A 27 15.35 -2.74 3.50
N ARG A 28 15.83 -1.86 4.40
CA ARG A 28 17.13 -1.97 5.08
C ARG A 28 17.00 -2.71 6.41
N ASP A 29 16.42 -3.89 6.36
CA ASP A 29 16.03 -4.71 7.52
C ASP A 29 16.94 -5.92 7.75
N GLY A 30 18.01 -6.07 6.96
CA GLY A 30 18.93 -7.22 7.04
C GLY A 30 18.39 -8.49 6.37
N ARG A 31 17.35 -8.39 5.52
CA ARG A 31 16.86 -9.52 4.71
C ARG A 31 17.98 -10.18 3.90
N SER A 32 17.90 -11.49 3.76
CA SER A 32 18.79 -12.25 2.88
C SER A 32 18.25 -12.30 1.45
N VAL A 33 18.84 -11.52 0.56
CA VAL A 33 18.55 -11.54 -0.88
C VAL A 33 19.77 -12.09 -1.60
N PHE A 34 19.54 -13.02 -2.53
CA PHE A 34 20.59 -13.68 -3.30
C PHE A 34 20.44 -13.35 -4.78
N LEU A 35 21.53 -12.98 -5.42
CA LEU A 35 21.61 -12.76 -6.87
C LEU A 35 22.91 -13.39 -7.39
N ASP A 36 22.81 -14.26 -8.39
CA ASP A 36 23.96 -14.95 -9.01
C ASP A 36 24.90 -15.62 -7.98
N GLY A 37 24.30 -16.21 -6.94
CA GLY A 37 25.02 -16.91 -5.87
C GLY A 37 25.70 -16.00 -4.84
N GLN A 38 25.54 -14.68 -4.94
CA GLN A 38 26.05 -13.70 -3.98
C GLN A 38 24.92 -13.13 -3.12
N VAL A 39 25.26 -12.76 -1.87
CA VAL A 39 24.36 -12.02 -1.00
C VAL A 39 24.33 -10.56 -1.44
N VAL A 40 23.13 -10.00 -1.50
CA VAL A 40 22.88 -8.57 -1.76
C VAL A 40 22.66 -7.89 -0.43
N ASP A 41 23.61 -7.06 0.00
CA ASP A 41 23.57 -6.41 1.31
C ASP A 41 22.44 -5.37 1.44
N ASP A 42 22.18 -4.61 0.37
CA ASP A 42 21.16 -3.56 0.37
C ASP A 42 20.50 -3.41 -1.01
N VAL A 43 19.23 -3.83 -1.10
CA VAL A 43 18.43 -3.74 -2.34
C VAL A 43 18.11 -2.31 -2.76
N THR A 44 18.22 -1.33 -1.85
CA THR A 44 17.94 0.09 -2.17
C THR A 44 19.08 0.75 -2.94
N THR A 45 20.29 0.18 -2.85
CA THR A 45 21.51 0.71 -3.48
C THR A 45 22.11 -0.25 -4.52
N HIS A 46 21.81 -1.55 -4.44
CA HIS A 46 22.33 -2.55 -5.37
C HIS A 46 21.89 -2.27 -6.84
N PRO A 47 22.81 -2.27 -7.83
CA PRO A 47 22.50 -1.88 -9.22
C PRO A 47 21.33 -2.63 -9.87
N ALA A 48 21.16 -3.92 -9.53
CA ALA A 48 20.08 -4.74 -10.07
C ALA A 48 18.66 -4.37 -9.55
N PHE A 49 18.57 -3.73 -8.38
CA PHE A 49 17.29 -3.52 -7.67
C PHE A 49 16.97 -2.05 -7.41
N ALA A 50 17.98 -1.20 -7.26
CA ALA A 50 17.82 0.18 -6.81
C ALA A 50 16.81 0.99 -7.65
N GLN A 51 16.78 0.79 -8.96
CA GLN A 51 15.82 1.50 -9.83
C GLN A 51 14.40 0.97 -9.67
N ALA A 52 14.21 -0.35 -9.52
CA ALA A 52 12.92 -0.94 -9.24
C ALA A 52 12.40 -0.50 -7.86
N ALA A 53 13.26 -0.49 -6.83
CA ALA A 53 12.93 0.03 -5.51
C ALA A 53 12.51 1.50 -5.57
N LYS A 54 13.24 2.35 -6.29
CA LYS A 54 12.86 3.76 -6.50
C LYS A 54 11.54 3.92 -7.25
N SER A 55 11.26 3.06 -8.23
CA SER A 55 9.97 3.09 -8.93
C SER A 55 8.81 2.74 -8.00
N VAL A 56 8.96 1.77 -7.09
CA VAL A 56 7.96 1.47 -6.07
C VAL A 56 7.83 2.62 -5.06
N ALA A 57 8.94 3.22 -4.64
CA ALA A 57 8.94 4.38 -3.74
C ALA A 57 8.09 5.53 -4.32
N LYS A 58 8.20 5.79 -5.63
CA LYS A 58 7.38 6.80 -6.32
C LYS A 58 5.88 6.51 -6.26
N LEU A 59 5.44 5.25 -6.22
CA LEU A 59 4.02 4.92 -6.02
C LEU A 59 3.55 5.36 -4.63
N TYR A 60 4.39 5.17 -3.61
CA TYR A 60 4.11 5.60 -2.25
C TYR A 60 4.17 7.13 -2.09
N ASP A 61 5.09 7.82 -2.78
CA ASP A 61 5.10 9.28 -2.80
C ASP A 61 3.83 9.83 -3.48
N TYR A 62 3.46 9.27 -4.63
CA TYR A 62 2.26 9.67 -5.39
C TYR A 62 0.98 9.60 -4.55
N GLN A 63 0.79 8.55 -3.73
CA GLN A 63 -0.41 8.47 -2.87
C GLN A 63 -0.44 9.52 -1.76
N CYS A 64 0.71 10.07 -1.37
CA CYS A 64 0.83 11.08 -0.32
C CYS A 64 0.70 12.51 -0.85
N GLU A 65 0.75 12.72 -2.17
CA GLU A 65 0.63 14.05 -2.77
C GLU A 65 -0.76 14.68 -2.51
N PRO A 66 -0.85 16.00 -2.25
CA PRO A 66 -2.10 16.64 -1.85
C PRO A 66 -3.23 16.49 -2.86
N GLU A 67 -2.89 16.47 -4.14
CA GLU A 67 -3.82 16.30 -5.25
C GLU A 67 -4.32 14.86 -5.41
N HIS A 68 -3.65 13.89 -4.78
CA HIS A 68 -3.94 12.47 -4.94
C HIS A 68 -4.47 11.83 -3.66
N ILE A 69 -4.24 12.44 -2.49
CA ILE A 69 -4.57 11.85 -1.19
C ILE A 69 -6.03 11.38 -1.10
N GLU A 70 -7.00 12.17 -1.55
CA GLU A 70 -8.43 11.82 -1.53
C GLU A 70 -8.79 10.70 -2.50
N LEU A 71 -8.04 10.53 -3.60
CA LEU A 71 -8.22 9.42 -4.54
C LEU A 71 -7.52 8.15 -4.04
N MET A 72 -6.35 8.30 -3.42
CA MET A 72 -5.43 7.21 -3.14
C MET A 72 -5.58 6.64 -1.73
N THR A 73 -6.32 7.30 -0.83
CA THR A 73 -6.43 6.90 0.57
C THR A 73 -7.84 7.07 1.10
N PHE A 74 -8.25 6.30 2.09
CA PHE A 74 -9.55 6.42 2.74
C PHE A 74 -9.38 6.33 4.26
N GLU A 75 -10.39 6.74 5.01
CA GLU A 75 -10.40 6.56 6.46
C GLU A 75 -10.73 5.10 6.80
N SER A 76 -9.81 4.44 7.49
CA SER A 76 -10.01 3.08 7.94
C SER A 76 -11.19 3.02 8.91
N PRO A 77 -12.16 2.12 8.72
CA PRO A 77 -13.29 1.99 9.62
C PRO A 77 -12.90 1.43 11.00
N THR A 78 -11.72 0.81 11.13
CA THR A 78 -11.24 0.19 12.37
C THR A 78 -10.33 1.11 13.18
N SER A 79 -9.37 1.77 12.53
CA SER A 79 -8.41 2.65 13.21
C SER A 79 -8.81 4.13 13.17
N GLY A 80 -9.67 4.55 12.24
CA GLY A 80 -9.96 5.97 11.95
C GLY A 80 -8.80 6.69 11.26
N GLU A 81 -7.66 6.02 11.05
CA GLU A 81 -6.51 6.58 10.37
C GLU A 81 -6.70 6.54 8.85
N ARG A 82 -6.00 7.43 8.15
CA ARG A 82 -6.01 7.44 6.70
C ARG A 82 -5.03 6.41 6.15
N VAL A 83 -5.53 5.45 5.38
CA VAL A 83 -4.75 4.32 4.85
C VAL A 83 -4.90 4.21 3.33
N SER A 84 -3.96 3.50 2.69
CA SER A 84 -3.96 3.34 1.23
C SER A 84 -5.24 2.63 0.75
N ARG A 85 -5.85 3.15 -0.32
CA ARG A 85 -7.10 2.65 -0.90
C ARG A 85 -6.96 1.27 -1.53
N CYS A 86 -5.74 0.77 -1.73
CA CYS A 86 -5.56 -0.63 -2.12
C CYS A 86 -6.10 -1.62 -1.06
N TRP A 87 -6.19 -1.21 0.21
CA TRP A 87 -6.80 -1.97 1.32
C TRP A 87 -8.29 -1.70 1.52
N GLU A 88 -8.93 -0.88 0.68
CA GLU A 88 -10.37 -0.65 0.79
C GLU A 88 -11.14 -1.90 0.35
N LEU A 89 -12.10 -2.32 1.18
CA LEU A 89 -13.06 -3.37 0.89
C LEU A 89 -14.37 -2.76 0.36
N PRO A 90 -14.55 -2.61 -0.96
CA PRO A 90 -15.71 -1.91 -1.51
C PRO A 90 -17.02 -2.63 -1.14
N ARG A 91 -18.02 -1.86 -0.73
CA ARG A 91 -19.39 -2.28 -0.38
C ARG A 91 -20.44 -1.67 -1.30
N SER A 92 -20.04 -0.81 -2.23
CA SER A 92 -20.90 -0.18 -3.23
C SER A 92 -20.22 -0.14 -4.61
N TYR A 93 -21.02 0.07 -5.65
CA TYR A 93 -20.51 0.31 -7.01
C TYR A 93 -19.57 1.52 -7.06
N GLU A 94 -19.93 2.59 -6.37
CA GLU A 94 -19.14 3.82 -6.32
C GLU A 94 -17.76 3.57 -5.69
N GLN A 95 -17.69 2.87 -4.56
CA GLN A 95 -16.42 2.49 -3.94
C GLN A 95 -15.58 1.61 -4.86
N LEU A 96 -16.21 0.66 -5.57
CA LEU A 96 -15.51 -0.17 -6.54
C LEU A 96 -14.90 0.65 -7.70
N VAL A 97 -15.65 1.63 -8.21
CA VAL A 97 -15.18 2.54 -9.27
C VAL A 97 -14.05 3.42 -8.77
N THR A 98 -14.18 4.02 -7.59
CA THR A 98 -13.16 4.86 -6.97
C THR A 98 -11.87 4.07 -6.71
N ARG A 99 -11.98 2.87 -6.15
CA ARG A 99 -10.84 1.96 -5.96
C ARG A 99 -10.18 1.61 -7.29
N ARG A 100 -10.95 1.30 -8.34
CA ARG A 100 -10.40 1.06 -9.68
C ARG A 100 -9.60 2.26 -10.18
N LEU A 101 -10.13 3.47 -10.06
CA LEU A 101 -9.44 4.70 -10.51
C LEU A 101 -8.10 4.89 -9.78
N ALA A 102 -8.07 4.64 -8.46
CA ALA A 102 -6.85 4.70 -7.66
C ALA A 102 -5.80 3.65 -8.08
N LEU A 103 -6.22 2.41 -8.36
CA LEU A 103 -5.29 1.38 -8.82
C LEU A 103 -4.80 1.63 -10.25
N THR A 104 -5.65 2.20 -11.11
CA THR A 104 -5.27 2.59 -12.47
C THR A 104 -4.23 3.72 -12.46
N SER A 105 -4.37 4.73 -11.61
CA SER A 105 -3.37 5.81 -11.53
C SER A 105 -1.99 5.29 -11.12
N TRP A 106 -1.91 4.35 -10.17
CA TRP A 106 -0.65 3.64 -9.88
C TRP A 106 -0.09 2.86 -11.08
N ALA A 107 -0.94 2.14 -11.81
CA ALA A 107 -0.51 1.39 -12.98
C ALA A 107 0.06 2.31 -14.08
N GLU A 108 -0.53 3.49 -14.27
CA GLU A 108 -0.09 4.49 -15.25
C GLU A 108 1.32 5.03 -14.97
N LEU A 109 1.72 5.18 -13.70
CA LEU A 109 3.08 5.61 -13.32
C LEU A 109 4.18 4.66 -13.80
N THR A 110 3.82 3.40 -14.08
CA THR A 110 4.75 2.38 -14.58
C THR A 110 4.42 1.95 -16.01
N CYS A 111 3.50 2.65 -16.68
CA CYS A 111 2.97 2.27 -18.00
C CYS A 111 2.45 0.82 -18.03
N GLY A 112 1.96 0.29 -16.90
CA GLY A 112 1.53 -1.10 -16.75
C GLY A 112 2.67 -2.13 -16.73
N MET A 113 3.94 -1.71 -16.73
CA MET A 113 5.08 -2.64 -16.75
C MET A 113 5.35 -3.29 -15.38
N MET A 114 4.90 -2.67 -14.29
CA MET A 114 5.00 -3.24 -12.96
C MET A 114 3.75 -4.06 -12.60
N GLY A 115 3.70 -5.32 -13.04
CA GLY A 115 2.53 -6.20 -12.78
C GLY A 115 2.40 -6.73 -11.35
N ARG A 116 3.33 -6.40 -10.44
CA ARG A 116 3.38 -6.85 -9.03
C ARG A 116 3.61 -5.67 -8.08
N SER A 117 3.00 -4.54 -8.37
CA SER A 117 2.96 -3.39 -7.46
C SER A 117 2.22 -3.72 -6.15
N PRO A 118 2.40 -2.93 -5.08
CA PRO A 118 1.87 -3.23 -3.75
C PRO A 118 0.35 -3.50 -3.69
N ASP A 119 -0.43 -2.92 -4.58
CA ASP A 119 -1.88 -3.12 -4.68
C ASP A 119 -2.29 -4.54 -5.04
N HIS A 120 -1.41 -5.31 -5.68
CA HIS A 120 -1.73 -6.68 -6.10
C HIS A 120 -2.03 -7.57 -4.89
N VAL A 121 -1.11 -7.65 -3.91
CA VAL A 121 -1.28 -8.52 -2.74
C VAL A 121 -2.36 -7.98 -1.80
N ALA A 122 -2.47 -6.66 -1.65
CA ALA A 122 -3.57 -6.04 -0.91
C ALA A 122 -4.94 -6.44 -1.49
N SER A 123 -5.08 -6.46 -2.82
CA SER A 123 -6.31 -6.91 -3.49
C SER A 123 -6.60 -8.39 -3.28
N VAL A 124 -5.57 -9.25 -3.28
CA VAL A 124 -5.73 -10.68 -2.98
C VAL A 124 -6.29 -10.84 -1.57
N LEU A 125 -5.62 -10.25 -0.58
CA LEU A 125 -6.03 -10.34 0.83
C LEU A 125 -7.42 -9.78 1.07
N GLY A 126 -7.74 -8.62 0.46
CA GLY A 126 -9.07 -8.04 0.56
C GLY A 126 -10.15 -8.95 -0.03
N GLY A 127 -9.85 -9.64 -1.14
CA GLY A 127 -10.71 -10.68 -1.70
C GLY A 127 -10.93 -11.85 -0.75
N LEU A 128 -9.88 -12.33 -0.07
CA LEU A 128 -10.00 -13.40 0.91
C LEU A 128 -10.85 -12.98 2.11
N VAL A 129 -10.66 -11.76 2.62
CA VAL A 129 -11.45 -11.21 3.74
C VAL A 129 -12.92 -11.00 3.35
N MET A 130 -13.21 -10.56 2.12
CA MET A 130 -14.60 -10.50 1.64
C MET A 130 -15.27 -11.87 1.55
N GLY A 131 -14.48 -12.94 1.40
CA GLY A 131 -14.92 -14.34 1.39
C GLY A 131 -14.74 -15.07 2.74
N ILE A 132 -14.60 -14.34 3.86
CA ILE A 132 -14.17 -14.92 5.14
C ILE A 132 -15.04 -16.09 5.63
N ASP A 133 -16.32 -16.14 5.27
CA ASP A 133 -17.22 -17.22 5.67
C ASP A 133 -16.77 -18.59 5.16
N LEU A 134 -16.09 -18.65 4.01
CA LEU A 134 -15.50 -19.89 3.49
C LEU A 134 -14.37 -20.39 4.42
N PHE A 135 -13.58 -19.47 4.95
CA PHE A 135 -12.49 -19.80 5.88
C PHE A 135 -13.04 -20.23 7.23
N LYS A 136 -14.09 -19.55 7.73
CA LYS A 136 -14.78 -19.92 8.98
C LYS A 136 -15.40 -21.31 8.91
N GLN A 137 -15.95 -21.71 7.77
CA GLN A 137 -16.50 -23.06 7.55
C GLN A 137 -15.42 -24.16 7.66
N TYR A 138 -14.17 -23.84 7.35
CA TYR A 138 -13.06 -24.77 7.45
C TYR A 138 -12.44 -24.77 8.85
N ASP A 139 -12.08 -23.60 9.39
CA ASP A 139 -11.45 -23.45 10.70
C ASP A 139 -11.55 -21.99 11.20
N GLU A 140 -12.23 -21.78 12.33
CA GLU A 140 -12.43 -20.43 12.91
C GLU A 140 -11.12 -19.74 13.31
N ASN A 141 -10.13 -20.48 13.81
CA ASN A 141 -8.86 -19.89 14.23
C ASN A 141 -8.05 -19.40 13.03
N ARG A 142 -8.12 -20.11 11.90
CA ARG A 142 -7.47 -19.68 10.65
C ARG A 142 -8.16 -18.45 10.03
N ALA A 143 -9.49 -18.40 10.13
CA ALA A 143 -10.23 -17.21 9.72
C ALA A 143 -9.87 -15.99 10.59
N ALA A 144 -9.79 -16.18 11.91
CA ALA A 144 -9.35 -15.14 12.83
C ALA A 144 -7.94 -14.62 12.50
N ALA A 145 -6.97 -15.51 12.26
CA ALA A 145 -5.62 -15.11 11.89
C ALA A 145 -5.54 -14.28 10.58
N LEU A 146 -6.43 -14.53 9.61
CA LEU A 146 -6.52 -13.73 8.40
C LEU A 146 -7.09 -12.34 8.67
N LEU A 147 -8.11 -12.24 9.53
CA LEU A 147 -8.70 -10.96 9.94
C LEU A 147 -7.68 -10.13 10.74
N ASP A 148 -7.02 -10.75 11.72
CA ASP A 148 -5.99 -10.11 12.55
C ASP A 148 -4.79 -9.60 11.73
N TYR A 149 -4.47 -10.25 10.61
CA TYR A 149 -3.44 -9.76 9.69
C TYR A 149 -3.91 -8.55 8.87
N TYR A 150 -5.20 -8.51 8.53
CA TYR A 150 -5.76 -7.50 7.63
C TYR A 150 -6.02 -6.16 8.32
N ASP A 151 -6.46 -6.21 9.58
CA ASP A 151 -6.73 -5.05 10.43
C ASP A 151 -5.44 -4.41 10.97
#